data_AF-A0A6J5EUD5-F1
#
_entry.id   AF-A0A6J5EUD5-F1
#
_cell.length_a   1.000
_cell.length_b   1.000
_cell.length_c   1.000
_cell.angle_alpha   90.00
_cell.angle_beta   90.00
_cell.angle_gamma   90.00
#
_symmetry.space_group_name_H-M   'P 1'
#
loop_
_entity.id
_entity.type
_entity.pdbx_description
1 polymer ?
#
loop_
_entity_poly.entity_id
_entity_poly.type
_entity_poly.pdbx_seq_one_letter_code
_entity_poly.pdbx_strand_id
1 'polypeptide(L)'
;MGRAAIALLAISVALYLVAMFAVPFRTGAPDPHPWAAGWQVLLTGWMGVLGGIYAWLANPLVFGAWLLTARRYRTQAVVLAVLALLFGLSFLSQHQIAVNEAGDVEPVHLDAIGYWCWLASFTAAVVGAVLLPGRKR
;
A
#
# COMPACT_ATOMS: atom_id res chain seq x y z
N MET A 1 -22.75 9.72 -1.78
CA MET A 1 -21.48 10.19 -1.20
C MET A 1 -21.19 11.55 -1.79
N GLY A 2 -20.35 12.37 -1.17
CA GLY A 2 -19.87 13.59 -1.82
C GLY A 2 -19.13 13.24 -3.11
N ARG A 3 -19.33 14.02 -4.19
CA ARG A 3 -18.66 13.81 -5.49
C ARG A 3 -17.14 13.73 -5.35
N ALA A 4 -16.56 14.54 -4.45
CA ALA A 4 -15.14 14.53 -4.13
C ALA A 4 -14.66 13.21 -3.51
N ALA A 5 -15.40 12.65 -2.54
CA ALA A 5 -15.03 11.39 -1.89
C ALA A 5 -15.08 10.20 -2.87
N ILE A 6 -16.04 10.19 -3.80
CA ILE A 6 -16.11 9.19 -4.87
C ILE A 6 -14.91 9.32 -5.81
N ALA A 7 -14.60 10.55 -6.25
CA ALA A 7 -13.47 10.80 -7.13
C ALA A 7 -12.15 10.35 -6.49
N LEU A 8 -11.93 10.68 -5.20
CA LEU A 8 -10.72 10.27 -4.47
C LEU A 8 -10.64 8.76 -4.25
N LEU A 9 -11.77 8.09 -3.99
CA LEU A 9 -11.81 6.64 -3.92
C LEU A 9 -11.43 6.02 -5.28
N ALA A 10 -11.99 6.53 -6.37
CA ALA A 10 -11.67 6.06 -7.72
C ALA A 10 -10.19 6.29 -8.08
N ILE A 11 -9.65 7.46 -7.72
CA ILE A 11 -8.22 7.78 -7.89
C ILE A 11 -7.35 6.82 -7.07
N SER A 12 -7.73 6.57 -5.81
CA SER A 12 -7.01 5.62 -4.94
C SER A 12 -6.98 4.22 -5.56
N VAL A 13 -8.11 3.72 -6.06
CA VAL A 13 -8.19 2.41 -6.74
C VAL A 13 -7.34 2.40 -8.02
N ALA A 14 -7.43 3.45 -8.85
CA ALA A 14 -6.67 3.54 -10.08
C ALA A 14 -5.15 3.54 -9.82
N LEU A 15 -4.67 4.33 -8.84
CA LEU A 15 -3.27 4.36 -8.44
C LEU A 15 -2.79 3.01 -7.91
N TYR A 16 -3.64 2.30 -7.15
CA TYR A 16 -3.31 0.96 -6.67
C TYR A 16 -3.18 -0.04 -7.81
N LEU A 17 -4.07 0.03 -8.80
CA LEU A 17 -4.01 -0.81 -10.01
C LEU A 17 -2.76 -0.52 -10.83
N VAL A 18 -2.36 0.76 -10.98
CA VAL A 18 -1.09 1.12 -11.63
C VAL A 18 0.09 0.51 -10.85
N ALA A 19 0.07 0.60 -9.53
CA ALA A 19 1.10 0.01 -8.69
C ALA A 19 1.20 -1.53 -8.81
N MET A 20 0.10 -2.23 -9.12
CA MET A 20 0.13 -3.68 -9.37
C MET A 20 0.99 -4.07 -10.57
N PHE A 21 1.02 -3.23 -11.61
CA PHE A 21 1.79 -3.51 -12.83
C PHE A 21 3.16 -2.84 -12.85
N ALA A 22 3.37 -1.85 -11.97
CA ALA A 22 4.67 -1.22 -11.78
C ALA A 22 5.59 -2.08 -10.88
N VAL A 23 6.90 -1.91 -11.06
CA VAL A 23 7.90 -2.42 -10.14
C VAL A 23 7.83 -1.58 -8.86
N PRO A 24 7.61 -2.18 -7.67
CA PRO A 24 7.50 -1.43 -6.44
C PRO A 24 8.87 -1.02 -5.89
N PHE A 25 9.86 -1.91 -5.97
CA PHE A 25 11.23 -1.66 -5.52
C PHE A 25 12.18 -2.60 -6.27
N ARG A 26 13.48 -2.26 -6.23
CA ARG A 26 14.56 -3.09 -6.75
C ARG A 26 15.39 -3.65 -5.59
N THR A 27 16.03 -4.78 -5.83
CA THR A 27 16.96 -5.39 -4.86
C THR A 27 18.29 -5.72 -5.54
N GLY A 28 19.31 -5.98 -4.74
CA GLY A 28 20.61 -6.42 -5.19
C GLY A 28 21.64 -5.29 -5.30
N ALA A 29 22.91 -5.66 -5.10
CA ALA A 29 24.07 -4.80 -5.31
C ALA A 29 25.24 -5.68 -5.79
N PRO A 30 26.08 -5.24 -6.74
CA PRO A 30 26.21 -3.88 -7.27
C PRO A 30 25.23 -3.50 -8.38
N ASP A 31 24.52 -4.46 -8.99
CA ASP A 31 23.56 -4.23 -10.08
C ASP A 31 22.10 -4.41 -9.58
N PRO A 32 21.35 -3.34 -9.29
CA PRO A 32 19.98 -3.45 -8.81
C PRO A 32 19.05 -3.98 -9.90
N HIS A 33 18.30 -5.03 -9.57
CA HIS A 33 17.30 -5.61 -10.46
C HIS A 33 15.88 -5.51 -9.89
N PRO A 34 14.84 -5.45 -10.74
CA PRO A 34 13.46 -5.55 -10.29
C PRO A 34 13.26 -6.86 -9.54
N TRP A 35 12.85 -6.79 -8.27
CA TRP A 35 12.58 -7.98 -7.48
C TRP A 35 11.36 -8.72 -8.02
N ALA A 36 10.25 -8.00 -8.18
CA ALA A 36 9.03 -8.53 -8.77
C ALA A 36 8.10 -7.38 -9.19
N ALA A 37 7.06 -7.67 -9.99
CA ALA A 37 5.98 -6.73 -10.23
C ALA A 37 5.07 -6.59 -9.00
N GLY A 38 4.38 -5.45 -8.85
CA GLY A 38 3.54 -5.18 -7.68
C GLY A 38 2.47 -6.24 -7.38
N TRP A 39 1.91 -6.88 -8.40
CA TRP A 39 0.96 -7.99 -8.22
C TRP A 39 1.61 -9.23 -7.62
N GLN A 40 2.87 -9.52 -7.96
CA GLN A 40 3.63 -10.62 -7.36
C GLN A 40 3.90 -10.32 -5.89
N VAL A 41 4.34 -9.09 -5.60
CA VAL A 41 4.56 -8.61 -4.22
C VAL A 41 3.28 -8.68 -3.38
N LEU A 42 2.11 -8.45 -3.98
CA LEU A 42 0.83 -8.62 -3.27
C LEU A 42 0.57 -10.09 -2.91
N LEU A 43 0.90 -11.03 -3.80
CA LEU A 43 0.68 -12.47 -3.59
C LEU A 43 1.71 -13.12 -2.67
N THR A 44 2.96 -12.65 -2.67
CA THR A 44 4.06 -13.27 -1.91
C THR A 44 4.49 -12.46 -0.68
N GLY A 45 4.24 -11.15 -0.66
CA GLY A 45 4.74 -10.25 0.37
C GLY A 45 4.18 -10.48 1.77
N TRP A 46 3.11 -11.27 1.93
CA TRP A 46 2.62 -11.68 3.24
C TRP A 46 3.65 -12.53 4.01
N MET A 47 4.54 -13.23 3.30
CA MET A 47 5.64 -14.00 3.91
C MET A 47 6.62 -13.06 4.63
N GLY A 48 6.85 -11.87 4.07
CA GLY A 48 7.70 -10.83 4.69
C GLY A 48 7.18 -10.36 6.05
N VAL A 49 5.87 -10.49 6.32
CA VAL A 49 5.29 -10.18 7.63
C VAL A 49 5.86 -11.09 8.72
N LEU A 50 6.12 -12.36 8.40
CA LEU A 50 6.77 -13.31 9.33
C LEU A 50 8.24 -12.93 9.59
N GLY A 51 8.88 -12.25 8.64
CA GLY A 51 10.23 -11.69 8.75
C GLY A 51 10.28 -10.26 9.33
N GLY A 52 9.17 -9.72 9.85
CA GLY A 52 9.11 -8.38 10.45
C GLY A 52 8.82 -7.23 9.47
N ILE A 53 8.55 -7.53 8.19
CA ILE A 53 8.15 -6.55 7.18
C ILE A 53 6.63 -6.39 7.20
N TYR A 54 6.14 -5.55 8.09
CA TYR A 54 4.69 -5.34 8.27
C TYR A 54 4.05 -4.47 7.18
N ALA A 55 4.83 -3.92 6.24
CA ALA A 55 4.34 -3.04 5.19
C ALA A 55 3.26 -3.68 4.30
N TRP A 56 3.30 -5.01 4.14
CA TRP A 56 2.28 -5.73 3.36
C TRP A 56 0.88 -5.61 3.96
N LEU A 57 0.75 -5.42 5.28
CA LEU A 57 -0.55 -5.23 5.93
C LEU A 57 -1.30 -3.99 5.44
N ALA A 58 -0.61 -3.05 4.78
CA ALA A 58 -1.25 -1.91 4.14
C ALA A 58 -2.31 -2.31 3.10
N ASN A 59 -2.09 -3.42 2.39
CA ASN A 59 -2.98 -3.89 1.32
C ASN A 59 -4.36 -4.34 1.84
N PRO A 60 -4.49 -5.31 2.75
CA PRO A 60 -5.80 -5.69 3.30
C PRO A 60 -6.49 -4.51 4.02
N LEU A 61 -5.71 -3.64 4.67
CA LEU A 61 -6.26 -2.46 5.34
C LEU A 61 -6.86 -1.43 4.35
N VAL A 62 -6.19 -1.16 3.21
CA VAL A 62 -6.75 -0.24 2.20
C VAL A 62 -8.00 -0.83 1.56
N PHE A 63 -8.05 -2.15 1.32
CA PHE A 63 -9.24 -2.82 0.78
C PHE A 63 -10.43 -2.69 1.74
N GLY A 64 -10.18 -2.89 3.04
CA GLY A 64 -11.17 -2.62 4.08
C GLY A 64 -11.60 -1.16 4.11
N ALA A 65 -10.66 -0.22 3.98
CA ALA A 65 -10.94 1.20 3.93
C ALA A 65 -11.82 1.58 2.74
N TRP A 66 -11.57 1.04 1.55
CA TRP A 66 -12.40 1.25 0.36
C TRP A 66 -13.82 0.73 0.56
N LEU A 67 -13.97 -0.49 1.10
CA LEU A 67 -15.28 -1.07 1.37
C LEU A 67 -16.06 -0.23 2.40
N LEU A 68 -15.43 0.19 3.48
CA LEU A 68 -16.09 1.00 4.51
C LEU A 68 -16.38 2.43 4.02
N THR A 69 -15.52 2.98 3.16
CA THR A 69 -15.80 4.23 2.43
C THR A 69 -17.03 4.04 1.56
N ALA A 70 -17.11 2.94 0.80
CA ALA A 70 -18.25 2.56 -0.04
C ALA A 70 -19.56 2.44 0.77
N ARG A 71 -19.48 1.91 1.99
CA ARG A 71 -20.62 1.74 2.93
C ARG A 71 -20.92 2.98 3.77
N ARG A 72 -20.16 4.07 3.63
CA ARG A 72 -20.26 5.33 4.39
C ARG A 72 -19.99 5.20 5.90
N TYR A 73 -19.19 4.20 6.30
CA TYR A 73 -18.70 4.08 7.68
C TYR A 73 -17.45 4.94 7.88
N ARG A 74 -17.64 6.27 7.94
CA ARG A 74 -16.56 7.27 7.94
C ARG A 74 -15.45 6.95 8.94
N THR A 75 -15.77 6.81 10.23
CA THR A 75 -14.76 6.64 11.28
C THR A 75 -13.90 5.40 11.05
N GLN A 76 -14.54 4.26 10.76
CA GLN A 76 -13.83 3.01 10.53
C GLN A 76 -13.01 3.05 9.24
N ALA A 77 -13.53 3.67 8.18
CA ALA A 77 -12.82 3.86 6.92
C ALA A 77 -11.56 4.72 7.10
N VAL A 78 -11.64 5.82 7.85
CA VAL A 78 -10.50 6.69 8.16
C VAL A 78 -9.45 5.93 8.97
N VAL A 79 -9.85 5.20 10.01
CA VAL A 79 -8.92 4.41 10.83
C VAL A 79 -8.18 3.39 9.97
N LEU A 80 -8.88 2.61 9.15
CA LEU A 80 -8.24 1.62 8.27
C LEU A 80 -7.32 2.28 7.23
N ALA A 81 -7.74 3.39 6.62
CA ALA A 81 -6.92 4.09 5.64
C ALA A 81 -5.63 4.66 6.26
N VAL A 82 -5.73 5.22 7.47
CA VAL A 82 -4.57 5.76 8.20
C VAL A 82 -3.62 4.62 8.58
N LEU A 83 -4.14 3.51 9.11
CA LEU A 83 -3.31 2.34 9.41
C LEU A 83 -2.63 1.80 8.14
N ALA A 84 -3.36 1.73 7.02
CA ALA A 84 -2.78 1.32 5.74
C ALA A 84 -1.60 2.23 5.34
N LEU A 85 -1.77 3.55 5.47
CA LEU A 85 -0.71 4.52 5.19
C LEU A 85 0.49 4.35 6.13
N LEU A 86 0.27 4.16 7.43
CA LEU A 86 1.35 3.96 8.40
C LEU A 86 2.14 2.67 8.15
N PHE A 87 1.46 1.57 7.85
CA PHE A 87 2.14 0.33 7.45
C PHE A 87 2.88 0.51 6.13
N GLY A 88 2.29 1.19 5.15
CA GLY A 88 2.97 1.51 3.90
C GLY A 88 4.27 2.28 4.15
N LEU A 89 4.21 3.35 4.95
CA LEU A 89 5.36 4.17 5.33
C LEU A 89 6.44 3.39 6.10
N SER A 90 6.08 2.35 6.85
CA SER A 90 7.06 1.50 7.56
C SER A 90 8.03 0.79 6.61
N PHE A 91 7.70 0.68 5.31
CA PHE A 91 8.63 0.16 4.31
C PHE A 91 9.81 1.11 4.05
N LEU A 92 9.66 2.42 4.29
CA LEU A 92 10.75 3.38 4.11
C LEU A 92 11.93 3.13 5.06
N SER A 93 11.68 2.53 6.22
CA SER A 93 12.74 2.15 7.16
C SER A 93 13.37 0.79 6.84
N GLN A 94 12.88 0.08 5.82
CA GLN A 94 13.43 -1.20 5.39
C GLN A 94 14.54 -0.95 4.37
N HIS A 95 15.79 -1.20 4.79
CA HIS A 95 16.96 -1.06 3.94
C HIS A 95 17.38 -2.38 3.30
N GLN A 96 16.93 -3.51 3.83
CA GLN A 96 17.29 -4.85 3.37
C GLN A 96 16.07 -5.77 3.46
N ILE A 97 15.97 -6.74 2.55
CA ILE A 97 14.96 -7.80 2.63
C ILE A 97 15.61 -9.16 2.41
N ALA A 98 15.08 -10.18 3.08
CA ALA A 98 15.44 -11.56 2.79
C ALA A 98 14.95 -11.93 1.39
N VAL A 99 15.86 -12.40 0.54
CA VAL A 99 15.56 -12.77 -0.85
C VAL A 99 15.41 -14.28 -1.04
N ASN A 100 15.79 -15.08 -0.04
CA ASN A 100 15.63 -16.52 -0.05
C ASN A 100 15.40 -17.12 1.34
N GLU A 101 15.03 -18.40 1.37
CA GLU A 101 14.79 -19.18 2.59
C GLU A 101 16.08 -19.57 3.33
N ALA A 102 17.24 -19.36 2.71
CA ALA A 102 18.55 -19.53 3.35
C ALA A 102 18.91 -18.36 4.28
N GLY A 103 18.14 -17.27 4.24
CA GLY A 103 18.36 -16.08 5.06
C GLY A 103 19.26 -15.03 4.41
N ASP A 104 19.57 -15.16 3.13
CA ASP A 104 20.33 -14.14 2.40
C ASP A 104 19.49 -12.87 2.28
N VAL A 105 20.13 -11.73 2.53
CA VAL A 105 19.49 -10.41 2.49
C VAL A 105 20.10 -9.57 1.38
N GLU A 106 19.25 -8.86 0.65
CA GLU A 106 19.67 -7.88 -0.35
C GLU A 106 19.22 -6.47 0.04
N PRO A 107 19.99 -5.43 -0.33
CA PRO A 107 19.59 -4.06 -0.13
C PRO A 107 18.36 -3.72 -0.97
N VAL A 108 17.47 -2.88 -0.42
CA VAL A 108 16.27 -2.38 -1.08
C VAL A 108 16.54 -1.00 -1.67
N HIS A 109 16.17 -0.84 -2.93
CA HIS A 109 16.21 0.44 -3.64
C HIS A 109 14.78 0.89 -3.97
N LEU A 110 14.40 2.06 -3.45
CA LEU A 110 13.09 2.70 -3.65
C LEU A 110 13.10 3.68 -4.83
N ASP A 111 13.84 3.35 -5.88
CA ASP A 111 13.97 4.13 -7.12
C ASP A 111 12.80 3.90 -8.09
N ALA A 112 12.05 2.81 -7.89
CA ALA A 112 10.92 2.44 -8.73
C ALA A 112 9.61 3.14 -8.31
N ILE A 113 8.78 3.47 -9.30
CA ILE A 113 7.55 4.26 -9.09
C ILE A 113 6.42 3.48 -8.40
N GLY A 114 6.43 2.14 -8.44
CA GLY A 114 5.30 1.33 -7.98
C GLY A 114 4.99 1.50 -6.50
N TYR A 115 6.02 1.58 -5.65
CA TYR A 115 5.84 1.82 -4.21
C TYR A 115 5.22 3.20 -3.95
N TRP A 116 5.68 4.23 -4.67
CA TRP A 116 5.12 5.57 -4.57
C TRP A 116 3.66 5.64 -5.03
N CYS A 117 3.28 4.85 -6.05
CA CYS A 117 1.90 4.72 -6.48
C CYS A 117 1.00 4.08 -5.39
N TRP A 118 1.49 3.07 -4.67
CA TRP A 118 0.77 2.54 -3.50
C TRP A 118 0.62 3.57 -2.39
N LEU A 119 1.70 4.28 -2.05
CA LEU A 119 1.65 5.30 -1.01
C LEU A 119 0.68 6.45 -1.36
N ALA A 120 0.68 6.88 -2.61
CA ALA A 120 -0.27 7.85 -3.14
C ALA A 120 -1.72 7.32 -3.09
N SER A 121 -1.92 6.04 -3.40
CA SER A 121 -3.21 5.38 -3.27
C SER A 121 -3.74 5.39 -1.83
N PHE A 122 -2.91 5.02 -0.85
CA PHE A 122 -3.29 5.04 0.57
C PHE A 122 -3.62 6.45 1.04
N THR A 123 -2.81 7.43 0.62
CA THR A 123 -3.07 8.84 0.92
C THR A 123 -4.40 9.32 0.34
N ALA A 124 -4.70 8.99 -0.92
CA ALA A 124 -5.98 9.30 -1.54
C ALA A 124 -7.16 8.62 -0.82
N ALA A 125 -6.98 7.39 -0.33
CA ALA A 125 -7.98 6.69 0.48
C ALA A 125 -8.25 7.42 1.81
N VAL A 126 -7.21 7.90 2.50
CA VAL A 126 -7.34 8.70 3.74
C VAL A 126 -8.14 9.97 3.46
N VAL A 127 -7.73 10.76 2.47
CA VAL A 127 -8.42 12.03 2.15
C VAL A 127 -9.87 11.77 1.72
N GLY A 128 -10.10 10.74 0.88
CA GLY A 128 -11.44 10.34 0.45
C GLY A 128 -12.33 9.93 1.62
N ALA A 129 -11.81 9.16 2.57
CA ALA A 129 -12.53 8.75 3.76
C ALA A 129 -12.81 9.93 4.72
N VAL A 130 -11.87 10.86 4.89
CA VAL A 130 -12.04 12.06 5.72
C VAL A 130 -13.12 12.98 5.15
N LEU A 131 -13.19 13.13 3.83
CA LEU A 131 -14.17 13.96 3.13
C LEU A 131 -15.56 13.31 2.99
N LEU A 132 -15.75 12.07 3.46
CA LEU A 132 -17.09 11.49 3.55
C LEU A 132 -17.95 12.33 4.50
N PRO A 133 -19.15 12.77 4.07
CA PRO A 133 -20.11 13.35 4.98
C PRO A 133 -20.44 12.33 6.07
N GLY A 134 -20.41 12.76 7.33
CA GLY A 134 -20.84 11.93 8.46
C GLY A 134 -22.23 11.37 8.19
N ARG A 135 -22.43 10.08 8.47
CA ARG A 135 -23.75 9.47 8.37
C ARG A 135 -24.64 10.21 9.38
N LYS A 136 -25.60 11.01 8.89
CA LYS A 136 -26.68 11.53 9.76
C LYS A 136 -27.31 10.30 10.41
N ARG A 137 -27.20 10.21 11.74
CA ARG A 137 -27.87 9.16 12.52
C ARG A 137 -29.37 9.32 12.37
#